data_AF-A0A3S4Z609-F1
#
_entry.id   AF-A0A3S4Z609-F1
#
_cell.length_a   1.000
_cell.length_b   1.000
_cell.length_c   1.000
_cell.angle_alpha   90.00
_cell.angle_beta   90.00
_cell.angle_gamma   90.00
#
_symmetry.space_group_name_H-M   'P 1'
#
loop_
_entity.id
_entity.type
_entity.pdbx_description
1 polymer ?
#
loop_
_entity_poly.entity_id
_entity_poly.type
_entity_poly.pdbx_seq_one_letter_code
_entity_poly.pdbx_strand_id
1 'polypeptide(L)'
;MSRKLDELMAQLQECACESSGCDCAQQCRCDDVLDQLFALLDNEITEQDALRLIRHSANCPACLRRIEEEIVIRKVIRRGCCGESAPESLRMKITRITKYQVGR
;
A
#
# COMPACT_ATOMS: atom_id res chain seq x y z
N MET A 1 -10.49 -28.40 -2.42
CA MET A 1 -10.56 -27.06 -1.82
C MET A 1 -10.62 -27.25 -0.31
N SER A 2 -9.54 -26.89 0.39
CA SER A 2 -9.31 -27.27 1.78
C SER A 2 -10.26 -26.49 2.69
N ARG A 3 -11.24 -27.18 3.31
CA ARG A 3 -12.17 -26.60 4.31
C ARG A 3 -11.46 -25.84 5.43
N LYS A 4 -10.21 -26.22 5.68
CA LYS A 4 -9.32 -25.58 6.66
C LYS A 4 -8.92 -24.16 6.25
N LEU A 5 -8.84 -23.87 4.95
CA LEU A 5 -8.60 -22.52 4.45
C LEU A 5 -9.85 -21.66 4.59
N ASP A 6 -11.02 -22.24 4.28
CA ASP A 6 -12.31 -21.55 4.45
C ASP A 6 -12.59 -21.25 5.94
N GLU A 7 -12.24 -22.15 6.86
CA GLU A 7 -12.29 -21.92 8.32
C GLU A 7 -11.33 -20.83 8.79
N LEU A 8 -10.10 -20.81 8.26
CA LEU A 8 -9.11 -19.78 8.62
C LEU A 8 -9.49 -18.39 8.09
N MET A 9 -10.17 -18.33 6.95
CA MET A 9 -10.72 -17.09 6.39
C MET A 9 -11.94 -16.60 7.18
N ALA A 10 -12.80 -17.52 7.66
CA ALA A 10 -13.91 -17.18 8.54
C ALA A 10 -13.44 -16.64 9.90
N GLN A 11 -12.30 -17.11 10.41
CA GLN A 11 -11.68 -16.62 11.64
C GLN A 11 -11.03 -15.23 11.52
N LEU A 12 -10.92 -14.69 10.30
CA LEU A 12 -10.39 -13.34 10.06
C LEU A 12 -11.48 -12.26 9.95
N GLN A 13 -12.76 -12.62 10.10
CA GLN A 13 -13.85 -11.67 10.27
C GLN A 13 -14.44 -11.81 11.67
N GLU A 14 -14.02 -10.96 12.59
CA GLU A 14 -14.93 -10.34 13.58
C GLU A 14 -14.17 -9.28 14.38
N CYS A 15 -14.62 -8.04 14.23
CA CYS A 15 -14.24 -6.95 15.11
C CYS A 15 -14.85 -7.24 16.49
N ALA A 16 -14.07 -7.77 17.44
CA ALA A 16 -14.51 -8.10 18.79
C ALA A 16 -14.41 -6.90 19.75
N CYS A 17 -15.20 -5.86 19.53
CA CYS A 17 -15.28 -4.70 20.44
C CYS A 17 -16.37 -4.92 21.52
N GLU A 18 -15.96 -5.30 22.73
CA GLU A 18 -16.85 -5.46 23.89
C GLU A 18 -17.05 -4.16 24.72
N SER A 19 -16.89 -2.97 24.13
CA SER A 19 -17.11 -1.71 24.86
C SER A 19 -18.08 -0.78 24.13
N SER A 20 -19.03 -0.27 24.91
CA SER A 20 -20.10 0.66 24.50
C SER A 20 -19.52 2.04 24.14
N GLY A 21 -18.84 2.13 23.01
CA GLY A 21 -18.21 3.34 22.50
C GLY A 21 -17.38 3.13 21.23
N CYS A 22 -17.75 2.16 20.38
CA CYS A 22 -16.97 1.84 19.19
C CYS A 22 -17.47 2.63 17.96
N ASP A 23 -16.69 3.62 17.51
CA ASP A 23 -16.90 4.39 16.28
C ASP A 23 -16.38 3.66 15.03
N CYS A 24 -16.82 2.42 14.83
CA CYS A 24 -16.36 1.53 13.76
C CYS A 24 -16.88 1.89 12.36
N ALA A 25 -17.69 2.96 12.23
CA ALA A 25 -18.11 3.53 10.96
C ALA A 25 -17.08 4.54 10.41
N GLN A 26 -16.20 5.07 11.27
CA GLN A 26 -15.19 6.07 10.92
C GLN A 26 -13.75 5.55 11.07
N GLN A 27 -13.58 4.34 11.60
CA GLN A 27 -12.29 3.67 11.75
C GLN A 27 -12.04 2.72 10.59
N CYS A 28 -11.08 3.09 9.73
CA CYS A 28 -10.44 2.20 8.76
C CYS A 28 -10.09 0.86 9.40
N ARG A 29 -10.41 -0.25 8.71
CA ARG A 29 -10.15 -1.61 9.17
C ARG A 29 -8.83 -2.14 8.60
N CYS A 30 -8.32 -3.22 9.19
CA CYS A 30 -7.13 -3.90 8.68
C CYS A 30 -7.32 -4.41 7.25
N ASP A 31 -8.53 -4.87 6.91
CA ASP A 31 -8.87 -5.36 5.57
C ASP A 31 -8.75 -4.26 4.52
N ASP A 32 -9.19 -3.03 4.84
CA ASP A 32 -9.05 -1.87 3.94
C ASP A 32 -7.58 -1.58 3.60
N VAL A 33 -6.67 -1.75 4.57
CA VAL A 33 -5.22 -1.58 4.35
C VAL A 33 -4.69 -2.68 3.45
N LEU A 34 -5.14 -3.92 3.63
CA LEU A 34 -4.67 -5.05 2.81
C LEU A 34 -5.15 -4.94 1.36
N ASP A 35 -6.43 -4.62 1.18
CA ASP A 35 -7.04 -4.49 -0.15
C ASP A 35 -6.42 -3.35 -0.96
N GLN A 36 -6.04 -2.26 -0.29
CA GLN A 36 -5.48 -1.06 -0.92
C GLN A 36 -3.95 -0.95 -0.76
N LEU A 37 -3.27 -1.98 -0.24
CA LEU A 37 -1.85 -1.90 0.11
C LEU A 37 -0.98 -1.52 -1.08
N PHE A 38 -1.19 -2.18 -2.22
CA PHE A 38 -0.41 -1.93 -3.43
C PHE A 38 -0.71 -0.54 -3.99
N ALA A 39 -1.99 -0.17 -4.09
CA ALA A 39 -2.41 1.14 -4.57
C ALA A 39 -1.87 2.28 -3.67
N LEU A 40 -1.82 2.08 -2.36
CA LEU A 40 -1.17 2.99 -1.41
C LEU A 40 0.33 3.15 -1.71
N LEU A 41 1.06 2.05 -1.96
CA LEU A 41 2.50 2.07 -2.22
C LEU A 41 2.87 2.55 -3.62
N ASP A 42 1.95 2.45 -4.57
CA ASP A 42 2.09 2.92 -5.95
C ASP A 42 1.57 4.36 -6.15
N ASN A 43 1.07 5.00 -5.09
CA ASN A 43 0.44 6.32 -5.10
C ASN A 43 -0.77 6.41 -6.06
N GLU A 44 -1.52 5.32 -6.20
CA GLU A 44 -2.71 5.19 -7.06
C GLU A 44 -4.02 5.39 -6.30
N ILE A 45 -3.97 5.99 -5.11
CA ILE A 45 -5.14 6.29 -4.28
C ILE A 45 -5.26 7.78 -4.01
N THR A 46 -6.45 8.21 -3.54
CA THR A 46 -6.67 9.59 -3.14
C THR A 46 -5.84 9.94 -1.89
N GLU A 47 -5.48 11.22 -1.75
CA GLU A 47 -4.74 11.69 -0.56
C GLU A 47 -5.53 11.43 0.74
N GLN A 48 -6.85 11.58 0.69
CA GLN A 48 -7.74 11.32 1.83
C GLN A 48 -7.69 9.86 2.25
N ASP A 49 -7.74 8.93 1.29
CA ASP A 49 -7.65 7.49 1.57
C ASP A 49 -6.25 7.12 2.07
N ALA A 50 -5.20 7.68 1.48
CA ALA A 50 -3.83 7.45 1.93
C ALA A 50 -3.65 7.86 3.40
N LEU A 51 -4.11 9.05 3.77
CA LEU A 51 -4.04 9.53 5.16
C LEU A 51 -4.82 8.62 6.12
N ARG A 52 -5.97 8.10 5.69
CA ARG A 52 -6.79 7.18 6.48
C ARG A 52 -6.08 5.84 6.71
N LEU A 53 -5.52 5.22 5.66
CA LEU A 53 -4.79 3.95 5.75
C LEU A 53 -3.49 4.09 6.58
N ILE A 54 -2.75 5.19 6.38
CA ILE A 54 -1.52 5.49 7.14
C ILE A 54 -1.85 5.69 8.62
N ARG A 55 -2.91 6.43 8.94
CA ARG A 55 -3.35 6.64 10.33
C ARG A 55 -3.71 5.32 11.01
N HIS A 56 -4.42 4.42 10.32
CA HIS A 56 -4.69 3.09 10.85
C HIS A 56 -3.38 2.33 11.10
N SER A 57 -2.50 2.29 10.11
CA SER A 57 -1.23 1.54 10.17
C SER A 57 -0.32 2.02 11.29
N ALA A 58 -0.31 3.33 11.58
CA ALA A 58 0.43 3.90 12.70
C ALA A 58 -0.04 3.40 14.08
N ASN A 59 -1.31 2.98 14.19
CA ASN A 59 -1.91 2.50 15.44
C ASN A 59 -2.09 0.96 15.46
N CYS A 60 -1.77 0.27 14.36
CA CYS A 60 -1.93 -1.17 14.21
C CYS A 60 -0.60 -1.82 13.78
N PRO A 61 0.17 -2.41 14.72
CA PRO A 61 1.48 -3.01 14.43
C PRO A 61 1.45 -4.09 13.34
N ALA A 62 0.33 -4.83 13.22
CA ALA A 62 0.17 -5.85 12.20
C ALA A 62 0.11 -5.23 10.78
N CYS A 63 -0.64 -4.14 10.59
CA CYS A 63 -0.73 -3.43 9.32
C CYS A 63 0.58 -2.72 8.97
N LEU A 64 1.24 -2.09 9.96
CA LEU A 64 2.56 -1.49 9.76
C LEU A 64 3.57 -2.53 9.26
N ARG A 65 3.63 -3.69 9.92
CA ARG A 65 4.53 -4.77 9.52
C ARG A 65 4.27 -5.26 8.09
N ARG A 66 3.00 -5.38 7.69
CA ARG A 66 2.62 -5.77 6.32
C ARG A 66 3.14 -4.78 5.28
N ILE A 67 3.01 -3.47 5.55
CA ILE A 67 3.55 -2.41 4.71
C ILE A 67 5.08 -2.51 4.62
N GLU A 68 5.76 -2.70 5.74
CA GLU A 68 7.22 -2.83 5.78
C GLU A 68 7.72 -4.05 4.99
N GLU A 69 7.07 -5.20 5.16
CA GLU A 69 7.38 -6.44 4.45
C GLU A 69 7.27 -6.24 2.92
N GLU A 70 6.20 -5.60 2.46
CA GLU A 70 5.99 -5.29 1.05
C GLU A 70 7.05 -4.30 0.50
N ILE A 71 7.41 -3.26 1.27
CA ILE A 71 8.48 -2.33 0.89
C ILE A 71 9.83 -3.06 0.74
N VAL A 72 10.14 -3.99 1.66
CA VAL A 72 11.37 -4.80 1.58
C VAL A 72 11.38 -5.65 0.32
N ILE A 73 10.27 -6.31 0.00
CA ILE A 73 10.13 -7.11 -1.23
C ILE A 73 10.35 -6.25 -2.47
N ARG A 74 9.65 -5.11 -2.58
CA ARG A 74 9.81 -4.15 -3.68
C ARG A 74 11.25 -3.66 -3.83
N LYS A 75 11.95 -3.44 -2.72
CA LYS A 75 13.37 -3.04 -2.71
C LYS A 75 14.28 -4.14 -3.26
N VAL A 76 14.03 -5.40 -2.92
CA VAL A 76 14.77 -6.55 -3.44
C VAL A 76 14.54 -6.70 -4.94
N ILE A 77 13.28 -6.64 -5.39
CA ILE A 77 12.92 -6.71 -6.83
C ILE A 77 13.62 -5.59 -7.60
N ARG A 78 13.56 -4.35 -7.10
CA ARG A 78 14.20 -3.20 -7.75
C ARG A 78 15.71 -3.40 -7.90
N ARG A 79 16.39 -3.95 -6.88
CA ARG A 79 17.83 -4.26 -6.98
C ARG A 79 18.12 -5.31 -8.07
N GLY A 80 17.27 -6.32 -8.22
CA GLY A 80 17.42 -7.34 -9.25
C GLY A 80 17.09 -6.85 -10.67
N CYS A 81 16.14 -5.94 -10.82
CA CYS A 81 15.68 -5.44 -12.12
C CYS A 81 16.41 -4.20 -12.64
N CYS A 82 17.20 -3.50 -11.83
CA CYS A 82 17.94 -2.29 -12.24
C CYS A 82 19.28 -2.56 -12.95
N GLY A 83 19.44 -3.72 -13.61
CA GLY A 83 20.70 -4.09 -14.27
C GLY A 83 21.08 -3.22 -15.47
N GLU A 84 20.09 -2.62 -16.15
CA GLU A 84 20.34 -1.85 -17.37
C GLU A 84 19.89 -0.39 -17.21
N SER A 85 20.86 0.51 -17.33
CA SER A 85 20.59 1.93 -17.44
C SER A 85 19.75 2.19 -18.69
N ALA A 86 18.67 2.97 -18.55
CA ALA A 86 17.89 3.44 -19.69
C ALA A 86 18.81 4.00 -20.79
N PRO A 87 18.61 3.63 -22.08
CA PRO A 87 19.45 4.11 -23.18
C PRO A 87 19.51 5.64 -23.23
N GLU A 88 20.67 6.18 -23.62
CA GLU A 88 20.90 7.62 -23.70
C GLU A 88 19.86 8.32 -24.60
N SER A 89 19.50 7.68 -25.70
CA SER A 89 18.47 8.17 -26.64
C SER A 89 17.10 8.39 -25.96
N LEU A 90 16.71 7.51 -25.03
CA LEU A 90 15.47 7.63 -24.28
C LEU A 90 15.57 8.75 -23.23
N ARG A 91 16.70 8.83 -22.52
CA ARG A 91 16.94 9.91 -21.54
C ARG A 91 16.88 11.28 -22.18
N MET A 92 17.56 11.48 -23.31
CA MET A 92 17.54 12.74 -24.05
C MET A 92 16.12 13.16 -24.47
N LYS A 93 15.32 12.20 -24.96
CA LYS A 93 13.92 12.45 -25.32
C LYS A 93 13.09 12.89 -24.10
N ILE A 94 13.19 12.16 -22.98
CA ILE A 94 12.45 12.47 -21.76
C ILE A 94 12.85 13.84 -21.22
N THR A 95 14.16 14.13 -21.11
CA THR A 95 14.66 15.43 -20.63
C THR A 95 14.17 16.60 -21.49
N ARG A 96 14.06 16.42 -22.82
CA ARG A 96 13.53 17.45 -23.71
C ARG A 96 12.05 17.75 -23.42
N ILE A 97 11.26 16.73 -23.11
CA ILE A 97 9.82 16.86 -22.82
C ILE A 97 9.60 17.48 -21.43
N THR A 98 10.32 17.02 -20.41
CA THR A 98 10.11 17.47 -19.02
C THR A 98 10.62 18.89 -18.74
N LYS A 99 11.64 19.37 -19.47
CA LYS A 99 12.12 20.75 -19.35
C LYS A 99 11.12 21.81 -19.82
N TYR A 100 10.05 21.43 -20.52
CA TYR A 100 9.08 22.39 -21.07
C TYR A 100 7.96 22.79 -20.09
N GLN A 101 7.90 22.23 -18.88
CA GLN A 101 6.76 22.44 -17.96
C GLN A 101 7.05 23.18 -16.65
N VAL A 102 8.26 23.74 -16.44
CA VAL A 102 8.53 24.67 -15.32
C VAL A 102 8.51 26.10 -15.86
N GLY A 103 7.32 26.58 -16.18
CA GLY A 103 7.11 27.88 -16.81
C GLY A 103 5.66 28.17 -17.14
N ARG A 104 4.75 27.92 -16.19
CA ARG A 104 3.40 28.51 -16.21
C ARG A 104 2.78 28.48 -14.82
#